data_AF-H2C7Z9-F1
#
_entry.id   AF-H2C7Z9-F1
#
_cell.length_a   1.000
_cell.length_b   1.000
_cell.length_c   1.000
_cell.angle_alpha   90.00
_cell.angle_beta   90.00
_cell.angle_gamma   90.00
#
_symmetry.space_group_name_H-M   'P 1'
#
loop_
_entity.id
_entity.type
_entity.pdbx_description
1 polymer ?
#
loop_
_entity_poly.entity_id
_entity_poly.type
_entity_poly.pdbx_seq_one_letter_code
_entity_poly.pdbx_strand_id
1 'polypeptide(L)' 'MDIEDVKVIRSIYTELRARIPSDCAEILDKHFSNIIKDIKTFGIEGALKRWNVGEDEVEPIIED' A
#
# COMPACT_ATOMS: atom_id res chain seq x y z
N MET A 1 -1.98 -13.47 -8.69
CA MET A 1 -2.77 -12.51 -7.90
C MET A 1 -4.19 -12.97 -8.04
N ASP A 2 -4.73 -13.43 -6.94
CA ASP A 2 -6.02 -14.09 -6.92
C ASP A 2 -7.14 -13.07 -6.69
N ILE A 3 -8.37 -13.47 -6.98
CA ILE A 3 -9.54 -12.60 -6.84
C ILE A 3 -9.69 -12.11 -5.39
N GLU A 4 -9.26 -12.90 -4.41
CA GLU A 4 -9.28 -12.54 -2.99
C GLU A 4 -8.30 -11.40 -2.67
N ASP A 5 -7.07 -11.45 -3.18
CA ASP A 5 -6.08 -10.37 -3.02
C ASP A 5 -6.63 -9.03 -3.55
N VAL A 6 -7.26 -9.07 -4.73
CA VAL A 6 -7.85 -7.88 -5.35
C VAL A 6 -8.98 -7.30 -4.50
N LYS A 7 -9.81 -8.16 -3.89
CA LYS A 7 -10.87 -7.73 -2.98
C LYS A 7 -10.32 -7.05 -1.74
N VAL A 8 -9.26 -7.62 -1.15
CA VAL A 8 -8.60 -7.05 0.05
C VAL A 8 -7.98 -5.69 -0.27
N ILE A 9 -7.21 -5.58 -1.35
CA ILE A 9 -6.58 -4.33 -1.78
C ILE A 9 -7.64 -3.24 -2.03
N ARG A 10 -8.75 -3.61 -2.69
CA ARG A 10 -9.87 -2.68 -2.91
C ARG A 10 -10.50 -2.23 -1.60
N SER A 11 -10.70 -3.14 -0.64
CA SER A 11 -11.28 -2.82 0.67
C SER A 11 -10.40 -1.83 1.44
N ILE A 12 -9.08 -2.05 1.47
CA ILE A 12 -8.12 -1.15 2.11
C ILE A 12 -8.21 0.25 1.49
N TYR A 13 -8.21 0.34 0.17
CA TYR A 13 -8.32 1.61 -0.53
C TYR A 13 -9.64 2.33 -0.26
N THR A 14 -10.77 1.61 -0.24
CA THR A 14 -12.08 2.19 0.09
C THR A 14 -12.10 2.75 1.51
N GLU A 15 -11.58 2.00 2.49
CA GLU A 15 -11.48 2.47 3.88
C GLU A 15 -10.58 3.69 4.02
N LEU A 16 -9.42 3.71 3.33
CA LEU A 16 -8.52 4.86 3.34
C LEU A 16 -9.21 6.09 2.73
N ARG A 17 -9.84 5.94 1.56
CA ARG A 17 -10.52 7.04 0.85
C ARG A 17 -11.69 7.62 1.66
N ALA A 18 -12.36 6.81 2.46
CA ALA A 18 -13.45 7.26 3.32
C ALA A 18 -12.97 8.09 4.53
N ARG A 19 -11.71 7.95 4.93
CA ARG A 19 -11.16 8.55 6.16
C ARG A 19 -10.27 9.77 5.90
N ILE A 20 -9.74 9.90 4.69
CA ILE A 20 -8.94 11.07 4.31
C ILE A 20 -9.82 12.26 3.90
N PRO A 21 -9.36 13.50 4.13
CA PRO A 21 -10.05 14.65 3.61
C PRO A 21 -9.97 14.70 2.06
N SER A 22 -10.96 15.33 1.45
CA SER A 22 -11.17 15.30 -0.01
C SER A 22 -10.04 15.95 -0.81
N ASP A 23 -9.33 16.91 -0.20
CA ASP A 23 -8.13 17.53 -0.76
C ASP A 23 -6.96 16.54 -0.88
N CYS A 24 -6.93 15.50 -0.06
CA CYS A 24 -5.95 14.42 -0.10
C CYS A 24 -6.37 13.27 -1.02
N ALA A 25 -7.59 13.27 -1.57
CA ALA A 25 -8.08 12.14 -2.38
C ALA A 25 -7.23 11.92 -3.64
N GLU A 26 -6.77 13.00 -4.28
CA GLU A 26 -5.94 12.91 -5.48
C GLU A 26 -4.58 12.28 -5.19
N ILE A 27 -3.98 12.60 -4.04
CA ILE A 27 -2.70 12.01 -3.65
C ILE A 27 -2.86 10.51 -3.38
N LEU A 28 -3.94 10.11 -2.69
CA LEU A 28 -4.26 8.71 -2.44
C LEU A 28 -4.45 7.94 -3.75
N ASP A 29 -5.17 8.50 -4.72
CA ASP A 29 -5.42 7.87 -6.01
C ASP A 29 -4.13 7.65 -6.81
N LYS A 30 -3.22 8.62 -6.76
CA LYS A 30 -1.89 8.53 -7.37
C LYS A 30 -1.03 7.43 -6.72
N HIS A 31 -0.98 7.40 -5.38
CA HIS A 31 -0.23 6.37 -4.65
C HIS A 31 -0.82 4.98 -4.89
N PHE A 32 -2.14 4.84 -4.86
CA PHE A 32 -2.82 3.58 -5.13
C PHE A 32 -2.55 3.09 -6.55
N SER A 33 -2.54 3.99 -7.54
CA SER A 33 -2.19 3.65 -8.93
C SER A 33 -0.76 3.10 -9.04
N ASN A 34 0.20 3.67 -8.29
CA ASN A 34 1.57 3.17 -8.26
C ASN A 34 1.66 1.79 -7.59
N ILE A 35 0.96 1.58 -6.48
CA ILE A 35 0.87 0.29 -5.79
C ILE A 35 0.36 -0.80 -6.76
N ILE A 36 -0.74 -0.52 -7.46
CA ILE A 36 -1.29 -1.47 -8.45
C ILE A 36 -0.32 -1.72 -9.60
N LYS A 37 0.39 -0.68 -10.08
CA LYS A 37 1.38 -0.82 -11.13
C LYS A 37 2.54 -1.73 -10.70
N ASP A 38 3.03 -1.58 -9.48
CA ASP A 38 4.10 -2.40 -8.93
C ASP A 38 3.63 -3.85 -8.76
N ILE A 39 2.44 -4.08 -8.20
CA ILE A 39 1.87 -5.43 -8.07
C ILE A 39 1.70 -6.10 -9.44
N LYS A 40 1.23 -5.36 -10.45
CA LYS A 40 1.10 -5.88 -11.83
C LYS A 40 2.44 -6.23 -12.46
N THR A 41 3.50 -5.49 -12.12
CA THR A 41 4.83 -5.64 -12.73
C THR A 41 5.63 -6.74 -12.05
N PHE A 42 5.57 -6.83 -10.73
CA PHE A 42 6.47 -7.66 -9.91
C PHE A 42 5.75 -8.78 -9.14
N GLY A 43 4.41 -8.82 -9.19
CA GLY A 43 3.62 -9.61 -8.27
C GLY A 43 3.58 -9.00 -6.86
N ILE A 44 2.70 -9.51 -6.00
CA ILE A 44 2.53 -8.98 -4.63
C ILE A 44 3.83 -9.11 -3.82
N GLU A 45 4.47 -10.28 -3.82
CA GLU A 45 5.72 -10.49 -3.08
C GLU A 45 6.88 -9.62 -3.59
N GLY A 46 6.98 -9.46 -4.91
CA GLY A 46 8.02 -8.62 -5.51
C GLY A 46 7.81 -7.13 -5.21
N ALA A 47 6.55 -6.69 -5.20
CA ALA A 47 6.19 -5.33 -4.81
C ALA A 47 6.47 -5.08 -3.32
N LEU A 48 6.07 -5.99 -2.42
CA LEU A 48 6.36 -5.90 -0.98
C LEU A 48 7.86 -5.83 -0.70
N LYS A 49 8.67 -6.71 -1.32
CA LYS A 49 10.13 -6.66 -1.18
C LYS A 49 10.69 -5.32 -1.62
N ARG A 50 10.15 -4.72 -2.69
CA ARG A 50 10.58 -3.43 -3.22
C ARG A 50 10.20 -2.26 -2.30
N TRP A 51 9.01 -2.31 -1.69
CA TRP A 51 8.57 -1.30 -0.72
C TRP A 51 9.32 -1.41 0.60
N ASN A 52 9.69 -2.62 1.01
CA ASN A 52 10.50 -2.88 2.19
C ASN A 52 12.01 -2.66 1.98
N VAL A 53 12.46 -2.26 0.78
CA VAL A 53 13.84 -1.75 0.60
C VAL A 53 13.90 -0.35 1.21
N GLY A 54 14.06 -0.29 2.53
CA GLY A 54 14.06 0.93 3.32
C GLY A 54 13.74 0.73 4.82
N GLU A 55 13.25 -0.44 5.24
CA GLU A 55 12.92 -0.75 6.64
C GLU A 55 14.06 -1.44 7.43
N ASP A 56 15.33 -1.27 7.05
CA ASP A 56 16.47 -1.62 7.92
C ASP A 56 16.74 -0.55 9.02
N GLU A 57 15.91 0.50 9.13
CA GLU A 57 15.98 1.49 10.23
C GLU A 57 14.63 1.74 10.91
N VAL A 58 13.87 0.69 11.23
CA VAL A 58 12.86 0.81 12.29
C VAL A 58 13.48 0.23 13.56
N GLU A 59 14.22 1.07 14.29
CA GLU A 59 14.67 0.72 15.64
C GLU A 59 13.45 0.29 16.48
N PRO A 60 13.51 -0.87 17.16
CA PRO A 60 12.44 -1.24 18.08
C PRO A 60 12.38 -0.19 19.19
N ILE A 61 11.23 0.49 19.33
CA ILE A 61 10.94 1.28 20.52
C ILE A 61 10.89 0.29 21.69
N ILE A 62 11.98 0.20 22.45
CA ILE A 62 11.99 -0.44 23.76
C ILE A 62 11.40 0.61 24.71
N GLU A 63 10.18 0.38 25.18
CA GLU A 63 9.60 1.12 26.31
C GLU A 63 10.28 0.65 27.60
N ASP A 64 10.94 1.57 28.31
CA ASP A 64 11.26 1.49 29.75
C ASP A 64 10.39 2.51 30.52
#